data_AF-A0A9D7DBB8-F1
#
_entry.id   AF-A0A9D7DBB8-F1
#
_cell.length_a   1.000
_cell.length_b   1.000
_cell.length_c   1.000
_cell.angle_alpha   90.00
_cell.angle_beta   90.00
_cell.angle_gamma   90.00
#
_symmetry.space_group_name_H-M   'P 1'
#
loop_
_entity.id
_entity.type
_entity.pdbx_description
1 polymer ?
#
loop_
_entity_poly.entity_id
_entity_poly.type
_entity_poly.pdbx_seq_one_letter_code
_entity_poly.pdbx_strand_id
1 'polypeptide(L)'
;MAAVSVWRGLPLVEGDNVIRARVLDAAGAEVETIVRRVRYANTAARAEFLPEQSRLVADGATRPVIAVRITDRAGHPVREGTTGPLHIASPGA
;
A
#
# COMPACT_ATOMS: atom_id res chain seq x y z
N MET A 1 22.70 -15.16 -23.57
CA MET A 1 21.85 -15.44 -22.39
C MET A 1 21.76 -14.16 -21.58
N ALA A 2 20.56 -13.69 -21.24
CA ALA A 2 20.39 -12.58 -20.32
C ALA A 2 20.43 -13.13 -18.88
N ALA A 3 21.32 -12.61 -18.04
CA ALA A 3 21.33 -12.94 -16.62
C ALA A 3 20.29 -12.07 -15.89
N VAL A 4 19.44 -12.69 -15.09
CA VAL A 4 18.46 -12.00 -14.24
C VAL A 4 18.92 -12.12 -12.79
N SER A 5 19.07 -10.98 -12.11
CA SER A 5 19.25 -10.95 -10.65
C SER A 5 17.89 -10.78 -9.96
N VAL A 6 17.68 -11.52 -8.86
CA VAL A 6 16.47 -11.41 -8.03
C VAL A 6 16.89 -11.08 -6.61
N TRP A 7 16.38 -9.98 -6.07
CA TRP A 7 16.60 -9.56 -4.70
C TRP A 7 15.30 -9.68 -3.90
N ARG A 8 15.39 -10.23 -2.69
CA ARG A 8 14.28 -10.38 -1.74
C ARG A 8 14.68 -9.77 -0.41
N GLY A 9 13.71 -9.22 0.32
CA GLY A 9 13.94 -8.67 1.66
C GLY A 9 14.78 -7.39 1.65
N LEU A 10 14.72 -6.58 0.60
CA LEU A 10 15.34 -5.26 0.61
C LEU A 10 14.73 -4.42 1.74
N PRO A 11 15.53 -3.90 2.69
CA PRO A 11 15.00 -3.09 3.77
C PRO A 11 14.45 -1.79 3.20
N LEU A 12 13.19 -1.47 3.53
CA LEU A 12 12.55 -0.20 3.19
C LEU A 12 12.35 0.61 4.47
N VAL A 13 12.52 1.92 4.35
CA VAL A 13 12.15 2.87 5.39
C VAL A 13 10.72 3.38 5.13
N GLU A 14 10.02 3.82 6.17
CA GLU A 14 8.70 4.46 6.01
C GLU A 14 8.83 5.68 5.07
N GLY A 15 7.88 5.82 4.14
CA GLY A 15 7.87 6.88 3.13
C GLY A 15 8.55 6.49 1.82
N ASP A 16 9.19 7.45 1.17
CA ASP A 16 9.76 7.26 -0.17
C ASP A 16 11.12 6.57 -0.12
N ASN A 17 11.26 5.52 -0.93
CA ASN A 17 12.48 4.77 -1.12
C ASN A 17 12.92 4.85 -2.58
N VAL A 18 14.23 4.87 -2.80
CA VAL A 18 14.83 4.79 -4.13
C VAL A 18 15.73 3.56 -4.19
N ILE A 19 15.33 2.58 -5.00
CA ILE A 19 16.14 1.39 -5.29
C ILE A 19 16.94 1.69 -6.55
N ARG A 20 18.27 1.54 -6.46
CA ARG A 20 19.20 1.71 -7.58
C ARG A 20 19.89 0.38 -7.87
N ALA A 21 19.72 -0.13 -9.08
CA ALA A 21 20.42 -1.30 -9.58
C ALA A 21 21.50 -0.83 -10.56
N ARG A 22 22.77 -1.02 -10.20
CA ARG A 22 23.92 -0.72 -11.06
C ARG A 22 24.25 -1.97 -11.87
N VAL A 23 24.28 -1.84 -13.19
CA VAL A 23 24.74 -2.87 -14.12
C VAL A 23 26.21 -2.61 -14.37
N LEU A 24 27.04 -3.63 -14.14
CA LEU A 24 28.48 -3.56 -14.33
C LEU A 24 28.89 -4.42 -15.53
N ASP A 25 29.89 -3.99 -16.28
CA ASP A 25 30.55 -4.81 -17.30
C ASP A 25 31.55 -5.80 -16.68
N ALA A 26 32.21 -6.58 -17.55
CA ALA A 26 33.20 -7.58 -17.11
C ALA A 26 34.44 -6.98 -16.44
N ALA A 27 34.74 -5.69 -16.68
CA ALA A 27 35.82 -4.97 -16.03
C ALA A 27 35.39 -4.31 -14.71
N GLY A 28 34.11 -4.47 -14.32
CA GLY A 28 33.52 -3.86 -13.13
C GLY A 28 33.13 -2.39 -13.32
N ALA A 29 33.20 -1.86 -14.54
CA ALA A 29 32.76 -0.51 -14.84
C ALA A 29 31.22 -0.48 -14.91
N GLU A 30 30.62 0.58 -14.36
CA GLU A 30 29.18 0.77 -14.44
C GLU A 30 28.78 1.19 -15.85
N VAL A 31 27.86 0.42 -16.44
CA VAL A 31 27.34 0.67 -17.79
C VAL A 31 25.90 1.20 -17.77
N GLU A 32 25.17 0.95 -16.69
CA GLU A 32 23.78 1.44 -16.53
C GLU A 32 23.39 1.52 -15.05
N THR A 33 22.53 2.48 -14.71
CA THR A 33 21.79 2.48 -13.44
C THR A 33 20.29 2.48 -13.71
N ILE A 34 19.60 1.45 -13.22
CA ILE A 34 18.15 1.36 -13.22
C ILE A 34 17.63 1.89 -11.89
N VAL A 35 16.67 2.82 -11.94
CA VAL A 35 16.10 3.47 -10.76
C VAL A 35 14.63 3.11 -10.61
N ARG A 36 14.25 2.58 -9.44
CA ARG A 36 12.85 2.37 -9.06
C ARG A 36 12.52 3.18 -7.81
N ARG A 37 11.46 3.97 -7.88
CA ARG A 37 10.87 4.64 -6.71
C ARG A 37 9.76 3.76 -6.13
N VAL A 38 9.80 3.55 -4.81
CA VAL A 38 8.81 2.76 -4.08
C VAL A 38 8.43 3.55 -2.84
N ARG A 39 7.13 3.77 -2.62
CA ARG A 39 6.66 4.31 -1.34
C ARG A 39 6.25 3.15 -0.44
N TYR A 40 6.75 3.16 0.79
CA TYR A 40 6.42 2.18 1.82
C TYR A 40 5.61 2.86 2.92
N ALA A 41 4.33 2.52 3.02
CA ALA A 41 3.40 3.06 4.00
C ALA A 41 2.86 1.92 4.86
N ASN A 42 3.38 1.79 6.09
CA ASN A 42 3.02 0.69 6.99
C ASN A 42 2.13 1.16 8.14
N THR A 43 2.21 2.46 8.50
CA THR A 43 1.48 2.98 9.64
C THR A 43 0.18 3.66 9.19
N ALA A 44 -0.96 3.04 9.49
CA ALA A 44 -2.26 3.67 9.32
C ALA A 44 -2.38 4.90 10.23
N ALA A 45 -2.86 6.00 9.65
CA ALA A 45 -3.04 7.26 10.36
C ALA A 45 -4.44 7.86 10.18
N ARG A 46 -5.10 7.57 9.05
CA ARG A 46 -6.46 8.05 8.76
C ARG A 46 -7.30 6.93 8.17
N ALA A 47 -8.56 6.92 8.54
CA ALA A 47 -9.61 6.11 7.94
C ALA A 47 -10.71 7.04 7.45
N GLU A 48 -11.09 6.90 6.20
CA GLU A 48 -12.09 7.73 5.55
C GLU A 48 -13.20 6.85 5.01
N PHE A 49 -14.43 7.12 5.44
CA PHE A 49 -15.62 6.48 4.88
C PHE A 49 -15.84 6.98 3.44
N LEU A 50 -16.15 6.07 2.52
CA LEU A 50 -16.39 6.37 1.11
C LEU A 50 -17.86 6.08 0.76
N PRO A 51 -18.79 7.04 0.94
CA PRO A 51 -20.22 6.85 0.71
C PRO A 51 -20.55 6.34 -0.70
N GLU A 52 -19.86 6.87 -1.70
CA GLU A 52 -20.11 6.61 -3.12
C GLU A 52 -19.70 5.19 -3.54
N GLN A 53 -18.83 4.56 -2.75
CA GLN A 53 -18.40 3.16 -2.93
C GLN A 53 -19.10 2.22 -1.94
N SER A 54 -20.03 2.75 -1.15
CA SER A 54 -20.78 2.02 -0.13
C SER A 54 -22.20 1.75 -0.61
N ARG A 55 -22.82 0.71 -0.05
CA ARG A 55 -24.25 0.41 -0.24
C ARG A 55 -24.91 0.38 1.13
N LEU A 56 -25.58 1.48 1.49
CA LEU A 56 -26.15 1.71 2.82
C LEU A 56 -27.69 1.82 2.78
N VAL A 57 -28.36 0.79 2.27
CA VAL A 57 -29.83 0.74 2.22
C VAL A 57 -30.35 0.04 3.48
N ALA A 58 -31.30 0.66 4.18
CA ALA A 58 -31.90 0.13 5.41
C ALA A 58 -33.28 -0.51 5.15
N ASP A 59 -33.31 -1.51 4.27
CA ASP A 59 -34.54 -2.21 3.84
C ASP A 59 -34.75 -3.58 4.52
N GLY A 60 -33.83 -3.98 5.42
CA GLY A 60 -33.84 -5.27 6.10
C GLY A 60 -33.50 -6.48 5.23
N ALA A 61 -33.22 -6.29 3.93
CA ALA A 61 -32.93 -7.36 2.98
C ALA A 61 -31.57 -7.22 2.30
N THR A 62 -31.15 -5.99 2.03
CA THR A 62 -29.91 -5.65 1.35
C THR A 62 -28.72 -5.76 2.31
N ARG A 63 -27.74 -6.58 1.96
CA ARG A 63 -26.46 -6.63 2.70
C ARG A 63 -25.73 -5.28 2.55
N PRO A 64 -25.46 -4.57 3.66
CA PRO A 64 -24.73 -3.32 3.60
C PRO A 64 -23.28 -3.57 3.22
N VAL A 65 -22.71 -2.66 2.43
CA VAL A 65 -21.29 -2.63 2.09
C VAL A 65 -20.74 -1.27 2.53
N ILE A 66 -19.71 -1.27 3.36
CA ILE A 66 -19.05 -0.05 3.85
C ILE A 66 -17.65 -0.03 3.24
N ALA A 67 -17.41 0.93 2.35
CA ALA A 67 -16.10 1.19 1.80
C ALA A 67 -15.35 2.18 2.71
N VAL A 68 -14.10 1.84 3.04
CA VAL A 68 -13.21 2.69 3.85
C VAL A 68 -11.85 2.75 3.18
N ARG A 69 -11.31 3.96 3.04
CA ARG A 69 -9.93 4.20 2.61
C ARG A 69 -9.05 4.41 3.82
N ILE A 70 -7.97 3.64 3.92
CA ILE A 70 -6.97 3.76 5.00
C ILE A 70 -5.69 4.35 4.42
N THR A 71 -5.19 5.44 5.02
CA THR A 71 -3.97 6.10 4.57
C THR A 71 -2.97 6.35 5.69
N ASP A 72 -1.71 6.53 5.31
CA ASP A 72 -0.66 7.09 6.16
C ASP A 72 -0.89 8.59 6.46
N ARG A 73 0.00 9.19 7.25
CA ARG A 73 -0.08 10.62 7.60
C ARG A 73 0.08 11.55 6.40
N ALA A 74 0.71 11.07 5.32
CA ALA A 74 0.91 11.79 4.07
C ALA A 74 -0.22 11.58 3.05
N GLY A 75 -1.29 10.86 3.41
CA GLY A 75 -2.44 10.61 2.56
C GLY A 75 -2.25 9.48 1.54
N HIS A 76 -1.18 8.69 1.64
CA HIS A 76 -0.95 7.55 0.75
C HIS A 76 -1.61 6.29 1.31
N PRO A 77 -2.13 5.39 0.45
CA PRO A 77 -2.67 4.12 0.90
C PRO A 77 -1.65 3.33 1.73
N VAL A 78 -2.09 2.78 2.85
CA VAL A 78 -1.25 1.81 3.59
C VAL A 78 -1.12 0.52 2.80
N ARG A 79 -0.06 -0.24 3.06
CA ARG A 79 0.20 -1.51 2.39
C ARG A 79 -0.98 -2.47 2.51
N GLU A 80 -1.16 -3.30 1.48
CA GLU A 80 -2.12 -4.40 1.52
C GLU A 80 -1.85 -5.35 2.69
N GLY A 81 -2.90 -5.94 3.24
CA GLY A 81 -2.83 -6.82 4.41
C GLY A 81 -2.70 -6.09 5.75
N THR A 82 -2.74 -4.76 5.79
CA THR A 82 -2.85 -4.00 7.04
C THR A 82 -4.21 -4.28 7.70
N THR A 83 -4.20 -4.75 8.95
CA THR A 83 -5.40 -5.09 9.74
C THR A 83 -5.63 -4.11 10.89
N GLY A 84 -6.89 -3.87 11.25
CA GLY A 84 -7.27 -3.07 12.41
C GLY A 84 -8.64 -3.49 12.97
N PRO A 85 -9.00 -3.04 14.18
CA PRO A 85 -10.30 -3.36 14.78
C PRO A 85 -11.44 -2.65 14.03
N LEU A 86 -12.57 -3.34 13.91
CA LEU A 86 -13.84 -2.80 13.43
C LEU A 86 -14.87 -2.86 14.55
N HIS A 87 -15.41 -1.71 14.92
CA HIS A 87 -16.51 -1.61 15.88
C HIS A 87 -17.77 -1.16 15.15
N ILE A 88 -18.81 -1.98 15.19
CA ILE A 88 -20.14 -1.66 14.64
C ILE A 88 -21.07 -1.48 15.84
N ALA A 89 -21.59 -0.27 16.01
CA ALA A 89 -22.64 -0.02 16.98
C ALA A 89 -23.98 -0.56 16.45
N SER A 90 -24.85 -1.04 17.36
CA SER A 90 -26.22 -1.37 16.96
C SER A 90 -26.91 -0.09 16.46
N PRO A 91 -27.71 -0.16 15.38
CA PRO A 91 -28.65 0.92 15.10
C PRO A 91 -29.56 1.03 16.35
N GLY A 92 -29.56 2.19 16.99
CA GLY A 92 -30.26 2.41 18.26
C GLY A 92 -31.76 2.14 18.15
N ALA A 93 -32.39 1.95 19.32
CA ALA A 93 -33.85 2.00 19.48
C ALA A 93 -34.41 3.38 19.14
#